data_AF-A0AA35SLJ3-F1
#
_entry.id   AF-A0AA35SLJ3-F1
#
_cell.length_a   1.000
_cell.length_b   1.000
_cell.length_c   1.000
_cell.angle_alpha   90.00
_cell.angle_beta   90.00
_cell.angle_gamma   90.00
#
_symmetry.space_group_name_H-M   'P 1'
#
loop_
_entity.id
_entity.type
_entity.pdbx_description
1 polymer ?
#
loop_
_entity_poly.entity_id
_entity_poly.type
_entity_poly.pdbx_seq_one_letter_code
_entity_poly.pdbx_strand_id
1 'polypeptide(L)'
;MAGCKDYIILCLDTGPSMDTAPLDEGETRLETALNIASRVVQQKMFAGSKDFVGLVLFGTNDTDNELAVDGEGYQHITVAWQPAQPSLEFLRYLTNQITAGDTPGDFIDALVVAMDVLVKTVSTAKRVGEKKIYLITDVGSEYTDDGLGEIAAGLRDRGIQLIVV
;
A
#
# COMPACT_ATOMS: atom_id res chain seq x y z
N MET A 1 15.58 16.29 -20.58
CA MET A 1 15.34 16.99 -19.29
C MET A 1 14.66 16.00 -18.35
N ALA A 2 15.23 15.68 -17.19
CA ALA A 2 14.61 14.74 -16.26
C ALA A 2 13.41 15.42 -15.58
N GLY A 3 12.19 14.99 -15.89
CA GLY A 3 10.97 15.46 -15.22
C GLY A 3 10.97 15.12 -13.72
N CYS A 4 10.04 15.72 -12.98
CA CYS A 4 9.71 15.23 -11.64
C CYS A 4 9.22 13.78 -11.74
N LYS A 5 9.42 13.01 -10.67
CA LYS A 5 9.02 11.60 -10.60
C LYS A 5 7.94 11.46 -9.54
N ASP A 6 6.90 10.71 -9.87
CA ASP A 6 5.84 10.43 -8.91
C ASP A 6 6.25 9.29 -7.99
N TYR A 7 5.68 9.29 -6.78
CA TYR A 7 5.92 8.29 -5.74
C TYR A 7 4.58 7.74 -5.28
N ILE A 8 4.39 6.45 -5.49
CA ILE A 8 3.12 5.76 -5.27
C ILE A 8 3.34 4.64 -4.26
N ILE A 9 2.52 4.58 -3.22
CA ILE A 9 2.41 3.40 -2.35
C ILE A 9 1.08 2.72 -2.61
N LEU A 10 1.13 1.43 -2.88
CA LEU A 10 -0.03 0.54 -2.84
C LEU A 10 -0.13 0.04 -1.40
N CYS A 11 -1.17 0.44 -0.67
CA CYS A 11 -1.47 0.02 0.68
C CYS A 11 -2.65 -0.95 0.60
N LEU A 12 -2.37 -2.25 0.64
CA LEU A 12 -3.30 -3.30 0.27
C LEU A 12 -3.64 -4.18 1.48
N ASP A 13 -4.94 -4.39 1.67
CA ASP A 13 -5.50 -5.27 2.69
C ASP A 13 -5.38 -6.74 2.27
N THR A 14 -4.78 -7.55 3.14
CA THR A 14 -4.69 -9.00 3.01
C THR A 14 -5.41 -9.72 4.14
N GLY A 15 -6.20 -9.03 4.97
CA GLY A 15 -6.90 -9.62 6.10
C GLY A 15 -7.97 -10.64 5.69
N PRO A 16 -8.50 -11.42 6.65
CA PRO A 16 -9.46 -12.50 6.37
C PRO A 16 -10.74 -12.05 5.64
N SER A 17 -11.17 -10.79 5.82
CA SER A 17 -12.35 -10.24 5.12
C SER A 17 -12.16 -10.20 3.60
N MET A 18 -10.90 -10.05 3.15
CA MET A 18 -10.53 -10.01 1.74
C MET A 18 -10.56 -11.39 1.07
N ASP A 19 -10.52 -12.49 1.83
CA ASP A 19 -10.62 -13.87 1.32
C ASP A 19 -12.07 -14.33 1.12
N THR A 20 -12.95 -13.39 0.81
CA THR A 20 -14.35 -13.68 0.50
C THR A 20 -14.62 -13.43 -0.97
N ALA A 21 -15.20 -14.42 -1.64
CA ALA A 21 -15.74 -14.26 -3.00
C ALA A 21 -17.19 -13.77 -2.89
N PRO A 22 -17.57 -12.66 -3.55
CA PRO A 22 -18.96 -12.35 -3.78
C PRO A 22 -19.65 -13.54 -4.46
N LEU A 23 -20.88 -13.86 -4.07
CA LEU A 23 -21.61 -15.07 -4.49
C LEU A 23 -21.67 -15.28 -6.02
N ASP A 24 -21.46 -14.21 -6.80
CA ASP A 24 -21.60 -14.20 -8.26
C ASP A 24 -20.31 -13.89 -9.05
N GLU A 25 -19.17 -13.57 -8.39
CA GLU A 25 -18.00 -13.01 -9.09
C GLU A 25 -16.83 -13.98 -9.30
N GLY A 26 -16.83 -15.15 -8.67
CA GLY A 26 -15.83 -16.21 -8.92
C GLY A 26 -14.39 -15.89 -8.51
N GLU A 27 -14.08 -14.62 -8.22
CA GLU A 27 -12.83 -14.13 -7.65
C GLU A 27 -13.06 -13.59 -6.23
N THR A 28 -12.05 -13.68 -5.36
CA THR A 28 -12.09 -13.05 -4.03
C THR A 28 -11.85 -11.54 -4.11
N ARG A 29 -12.23 -10.82 -3.05
CA ARG A 29 -11.90 -9.39 -2.93
C ARG A 29 -10.38 -9.16 -2.99
N LEU A 30 -9.59 -10.06 -2.42
CA LEU A 30 -8.14 -10.04 -2.50
C LEU A 30 -7.64 -10.21 -3.94
N GLU A 31 -8.18 -11.17 -4.70
CA GLU A 31 -7.82 -11.36 -6.11
C GLU A 31 -8.14 -10.11 -6.94
N THR A 32 -9.30 -9.50 -6.70
CA THR A 32 -9.69 -8.23 -7.33
C THR A 32 -8.72 -7.09 -6.96
N ALA A 33 -8.35 -6.98 -5.69
CA ALA A 33 -7.39 -5.98 -5.21
C ALA A 33 -6.00 -6.16 -5.84
N LEU A 34 -5.50 -7.39 -5.93
CA LEU A 34 -4.23 -7.72 -6.58
C LEU A 34 -4.26 -7.44 -8.08
N ASN A 35 -5.41 -7.69 -8.74
CA ASN A 35 -5.62 -7.33 -10.14
C ASN A 35 -5.56 -5.81 -10.36
N ILE A 36 -6.17 -5.01 -9.46
CA ILE A 36 -6.11 -3.55 -9.49
C ILE A 36 -4.68 -3.06 -9.27
N ALA A 37 -4.00 -3.53 -8.23
CA ALA A 37 -2.61 -3.21 -7.93
C ALA A 37 -1.69 -3.53 -9.12
N SER A 38 -1.85 -4.71 -9.71
CA SER A 38 -1.11 -5.15 -10.90
C SER A 38 -1.33 -4.23 -12.09
N ARG A 39 -2.57 -3.77 -12.32
CA ARG A 39 -2.88 -2.81 -13.40
C ARG A 39 -2.18 -1.47 -13.20
N VAL A 40 -2.11 -0.96 -11.97
CA VAL A 40 -1.37 0.28 -11.67
C VAL A 40 0.11 0.13 -12.04
N VAL A 41 0.74 -0.97 -11.64
CA VAL A 41 2.15 -1.25 -11.95
C VAL A 41 2.36 -1.45 -13.47
N GLN A 42 1.51 -2.23 -14.13
CA GLN A 42 1.57 -2.47 -15.58
C GLN A 42 1.45 -1.18 -16.39
N GLN A 43 0.50 -0.30 -16.05
CA GLN A 43 0.32 0.99 -16.74
C GLN A 43 1.58 1.84 -16.67
N LYS A 44 2.24 1.90 -15.50
CA LYS A 44 3.49 2.65 -15.33
C LYS A 44 4.64 2.01 -16.12
N MET A 45 4.73 0.68 -16.14
CA MET A 45 5.73 -0.05 -16.93
C MET A 45 5.58 0.20 -18.44
N PHE A 46 4.37 0.04 -18.97
CA PHE A 46 4.11 0.21 -20.41
C PHE A 46 4.26 1.66 -20.87
N ALA A 47 3.99 2.62 -20.00
CA ALA A 47 4.28 4.03 -20.25
C ALA A 47 5.78 4.36 -20.23
N GLY A 48 6.66 3.41 -19.89
CA GLY A 48 8.09 3.64 -19.73
C GLY A 48 8.41 4.62 -18.59
N SER A 49 7.53 4.69 -17.58
CA SER A 49 7.63 5.67 -16.51
C SER A 49 8.90 5.49 -15.67
N LYS A 50 9.40 6.60 -15.13
CA LYS A 50 10.49 6.66 -14.15
C LYS A 50 10.01 6.91 -12.73
N ASP A 51 8.70 6.82 -12.51
CA ASP A 51 8.05 6.89 -11.21
C ASP A 51 8.47 5.72 -10.32
N PHE A 52 8.23 5.87 -9.02
CA PHE A 52 8.50 4.88 -8.01
C PHE A 52 7.18 4.31 -7.47
N VAL A 53 7.11 2.99 -7.36
CA VAL A 53 5.96 2.29 -6.78
C VAL A 53 6.47 1.36 -5.68
N GLY A 54 5.85 1.43 -4.51
CA GLY A 54 6.06 0.52 -3.38
C GLY A 54 4.77 -0.19 -2.97
N LEU A 55 4.90 -1.17 -2.10
CA LEU A 55 3.79 -1.99 -1.58
C LEU A 55 3.90 -2.12 -0.06
N VAL A 56 2.81 -1.78 0.61
CA VAL A 56 2.56 -2.05 2.03
C VAL A 56 1.36 -2.96 2.11
N LEU A 57 1.51 -4.09 2.79
CA LEU A 57 0.44 -5.04 3.07
C LEU A 57 0.02 -4.89 4.53
N PHE A 58 -1.27 -4.95 4.81
CA PHE A 58 -1.79 -4.99 6.18
C PHE A 58 -2.81 -6.12 6.34
N GLY A 59 -2.90 -6.68 7.55
CA GLY A 59 -3.55 -7.96 7.77
C GLY A 59 -2.66 -9.15 7.39
N THR A 60 -1.33 -8.98 7.47
CA THR A 60 -0.36 -10.06 7.24
C THR A 60 -0.15 -10.89 8.51
N ASN A 61 0.22 -12.17 8.35
CA ASN A 61 0.55 -13.04 9.48
C ASN A 61 1.80 -12.57 10.23
N ASP A 62 2.75 -11.99 9.50
CA ASP A 62 3.98 -11.41 10.03
C ASP A 62 3.91 -9.89 10.11
N THR A 63 4.84 -9.28 10.85
CA THR A 63 5.06 -7.83 10.90
C THR A 63 6.47 -7.53 10.38
N ASP A 64 6.58 -6.71 9.34
CA ASP A 64 7.87 -6.25 8.81
C ASP A 64 7.76 -4.79 8.35
N ASN A 65 7.86 -3.88 9.33
CA ASN A 65 7.92 -2.46 9.08
C ASN A 65 8.74 -1.76 10.17
N GLU A 66 9.34 -0.61 9.85
CA GLU A 66 10.26 0.09 10.75
C GLU A 66 9.59 0.79 11.94
N LEU A 67 8.25 0.93 11.93
CA LEU A 67 7.50 1.57 13.02
C LEU A 67 7.04 0.57 14.08
N ALA A 68 6.99 -0.72 13.74
CA ALA A 68 6.60 -1.77 14.65
C ALA A 68 7.55 -1.80 15.86
N VAL A 69 6.97 -1.75 17.05
CA VAL A 69 7.65 -2.01 18.31
C VAL A 69 7.17 -3.37 18.81
N ASP A 70 8.08 -4.16 19.39
CA ASP A 70 7.74 -5.52 19.88
C ASP A 70 6.49 -5.50 20.78
N GLY A 71 5.38 -6.03 20.25
CA GLY A 71 4.10 -6.15 20.96
C GLY A 71 3.24 -4.88 21.03
N GLU A 72 3.62 -3.77 20.39
CA GLU A 72 2.88 -2.50 20.44
C GLU A 72 2.84 -1.79 19.08
N GLY A 73 1.63 -1.49 18.60
CA GLY A 73 1.36 -0.65 17.41
C GLY A 73 1.88 -1.21 16.08
N TYR A 74 1.24 -0.85 14.98
CA TYR A 74 1.70 -1.15 13.61
C TYR A 74 1.99 -2.64 13.34
N GLN A 75 1.26 -3.53 14.01
CA GLN A 75 1.39 -4.98 13.86
C GLN A 75 0.63 -5.49 12.63
N HIS A 76 0.99 -6.68 12.14
CA HIS A 76 0.35 -7.29 10.97
C HIS A 76 0.45 -6.42 9.72
N ILE A 77 1.53 -5.64 9.63
CA ILE A 77 1.83 -4.75 8.51
C ILE A 77 3.25 -5.05 8.00
N THR A 78 3.35 -5.27 6.69
CA THR A 78 4.58 -5.66 6.00
C THR A 78 4.87 -4.70 4.85
N VAL A 79 6.05 -4.08 4.81
CA VAL A 79 6.54 -3.32 3.66
C VAL A 79 7.11 -4.28 2.62
N ALA A 80 6.21 -4.96 1.91
CA ALA A 80 6.52 -6.05 0.99
C ALA A 80 7.36 -5.62 -0.24
N TRP A 81 7.30 -4.35 -0.63
CA TRP A 81 8.12 -3.82 -1.72
C TRP A 81 8.55 -2.38 -1.48
N GLN A 82 9.85 -2.15 -1.33
CA GLN A 82 10.39 -0.81 -1.20
C GLN A 82 10.19 -0.01 -2.50
N PRO A 83 9.87 1.31 -2.43
CA PRO A 83 9.62 2.11 -3.62
C PRO A 83 10.76 2.05 -4.64
N ALA A 84 10.46 1.49 -5.82
CA ALA A 84 11.41 1.31 -6.91
C ALA A 84 10.72 1.56 -8.27
N GLN A 85 11.50 1.64 -9.35
CA GLN A 85 10.91 1.66 -10.69
C GLN A 85 10.15 0.34 -10.93
N PRO A 86 8.92 0.41 -11.47
CA PRO A 86 8.12 -0.77 -11.80
C PRO A 86 8.88 -1.81 -12.62
N SER A 87 8.75 -3.07 -12.24
CA SER A 87 9.47 -4.19 -12.86
C SER A 87 8.58 -5.42 -13.03
N LEU A 88 8.99 -6.33 -13.92
CA LEU A 88 8.31 -7.63 -14.09
C LEU A 88 8.39 -8.48 -12.81
N GLU A 89 9.44 -8.31 -12.01
CA GLU A 89 9.59 -8.99 -10.73
C GLU A 89 8.52 -8.54 -9.74
N PHE A 90 8.28 -7.22 -9.65
CA PHE A 90 7.23 -6.69 -8.80
C PHE A 90 5.84 -7.17 -9.24
N LEU A 91 5.57 -7.21 -10.55
CA LEU A 91 4.33 -7.80 -11.06
C LEU A 91 4.19 -9.27 -10.70
N ARG A 92 5.25 -10.08 -10.83
CA ARG A 92 5.22 -11.49 -10.46
C ARG A 92 5.00 -11.70 -8.97
N TYR A 93 5.50 -10.77 -8.14
CA TYR A 93 5.25 -10.78 -6.71
C TYR A 93 3.76 -10.56 -6.42
N LEU A 94 3.18 -9.49 -6.98
CA LEU A 94 1.75 -9.18 -6.83
C LEU A 94 0.84 -10.32 -7.26
N THR A 95 1.15 -11.02 -8.36
CA THR A 95 0.25 -12.05 -8.90
C THR A 95 0.42 -13.44 -8.31
N ASN A 96 1.55 -13.75 -7.64
CA ASN A 96 1.86 -15.13 -7.27
C ASN A 96 2.35 -15.33 -5.82
N GLN A 97 2.63 -14.26 -5.06
CA GLN A 97 3.29 -14.37 -3.76
C GLN A 97 2.43 -13.85 -2.60
N ILE A 98 1.31 -13.19 -2.88
CA ILE A 98 0.44 -12.62 -1.85
C ILE A 98 -0.77 -13.52 -1.66
N THR A 99 -1.01 -13.90 -0.42
CA THR A 99 -2.18 -14.66 0.02
C THR A 99 -2.87 -13.90 1.15
N ALA A 100 -4.11 -14.28 1.44
CA ALA A 100 -4.79 -13.77 2.63
C ALA A 100 -4.01 -14.19 3.90
N GLY A 101 -3.96 -13.28 4.86
CA GLY A 101 -3.54 -13.55 6.22
C GLY A 101 -4.74 -13.91 7.11
N ASP A 102 -4.42 -14.35 8.32
CA ASP A 102 -5.37 -14.85 9.30
C ASP A 102 -5.75 -13.79 10.35
N THR A 103 -5.17 -12.59 10.25
CA THR A 103 -5.37 -11.51 11.23
C THR A 103 -5.96 -10.27 10.55
N PRO A 104 -7.00 -9.64 11.12
CA PRO A 104 -7.49 -8.34 10.66
C PRO A 104 -6.38 -7.28 10.74
N GLY A 105 -6.30 -6.41 9.74
CA GLY A 105 -5.33 -5.31 9.73
C GLY A 105 -6.00 -3.96 9.98
N ASP A 106 -5.37 -3.13 10.80
CA ASP A 106 -5.80 -1.74 11.02
C ASP A 106 -5.29 -0.85 9.89
N PHE A 107 -6.21 -0.35 9.06
CA PHE A 107 -5.85 0.48 7.91
C PHE A 107 -5.32 1.87 8.34
N ILE A 108 -5.62 2.35 9.54
CA ILE A 108 -5.09 3.61 10.07
C ILE A 108 -3.60 3.46 10.35
N ASP A 109 -3.21 2.40 11.05
CA ASP A 109 -1.81 2.05 11.25
C ASP A 109 -1.09 1.81 9.91
N ALA A 110 -1.74 1.12 8.97
CA ALA A 110 -1.20 0.89 7.64
C ALA A 110 -0.95 2.20 6.86
N LEU A 111 -1.83 3.20 7.00
CA LEU A 111 -1.64 4.53 6.41
C LEU A 111 -0.44 5.25 7.03
N VAL A 112 -0.21 5.14 8.34
CA VAL A 112 0.97 5.73 8.99
C VAL A 112 2.25 5.08 8.45
N VAL A 113 2.28 3.76 8.35
CA VAL A 113 3.42 3.02 7.77
C VAL A 113 3.65 3.41 6.30
N ALA A 114 2.59 3.48 5.50
CA ALA A 114 2.68 3.90 4.10
C ALA A 114 3.19 5.35 3.95
N MET A 115 2.74 6.25 4.82
CA MET A 115 3.24 7.63 4.88
C MET A 115 4.72 7.69 5.26
N ASP A 116 5.16 6.89 6.24
CA ASP A 116 6.57 6.82 6.67
C ASP A 116 7.47 6.35 5.53
N VAL A 117 7.11 5.23 4.88
CA VAL A 117 7.83 4.69 3.70
C VAL A 117 7.94 5.76 2.60
N LEU A 118 6.82 6.43 2.29
CA LEU A 118 6.77 7.46 1.26
C LEU A 118 7.65 8.66 1.61
N VAL A 119 7.54 9.16 2.84
CA VAL A 119 8.31 10.32 3.34
C VAL A 119 9.81 10.04 3.34
N LYS A 120 10.22 8.87 3.85
CA LYS A 120 11.63 8.45 3.85
C LYS A 120 12.16 8.37 2.43
N THR A 121 11.39 7.75 1.52
CA THR A 121 11.76 7.63 0.11
C THR A 121 11.97 9.00 -0.55
N VAL A 122 11.02 9.94 -0.40
CA VAL A 122 11.13 11.26 -1.05
C VAL A 122 12.14 12.18 -0.39
N SER A 123 12.50 11.96 0.88
CA SER A 123 13.47 12.80 1.61
C SER A 123 14.86 12.82 0.96
N THR A 124 15.21 11.75 0.24
CA THR A 124 16.49 11.61 -0.47
C THR A 124 16.41 12.00 -1.95
N ALA A 125 15.21 12.36 -2.44
CA ALA A 125 14.96 12.61 -3.85
C ALA A 125 15.32 14.05 -4.27
N LYS A 126 15.98 14.18 -5.43
CA LYS A 126 16.34 15.50 -5.98
C LYS A 126 15.16 16.27 -6.60
N ARG A 127 14.15 15.55 -7.09
CA ARG A 127 12.95 16.10 -7.74
C ARG A 127 11.77 15.21 -7.41
N VAL A 128 10.75 15.78 -6.79
CA VAL A 128 9.55 15.06 -6.35
C VAL A 128 8.37 15.60 -7.15
N GLY A 129 7.65 14.68 -7.79
CA GLY A 129 6.38 14.93 -8.45
C GLY A 129 5.22 14.71 -7.49
N GLU A 130 4.18 14.03 -7.96
CA GLU A 130 3.02 13.69 -7.14
C GLU A 130 3.36 12.59 -6.12
N LYS A 131 2.68 12.63 -4.98
CA LYS A 131 2.77 11.65 -3.90
C LYS A 131 1.41 11.04 -3.71
N LYS A 132 1.28 9.72 -3.88
CA LYS A 132 0.00 9.01 -3.84
C LYS A 132 0.07 7.79 -2.95
N ILE A 133 -0.99 7.57 -2.20
CA ILE A 133 -1.26 6.32 -1.50
C ILE A 133 -2.58 5.78 -2.04
N TYR A 134 -2.56 4.56 -2.58
CA TYR A 134 -3.76 3.82 -2.92
C TYR A 134 -4.08 2.90 -1.75
N LEU A 135 -5.14 3.20 -1.00
CA LEU A 135 -5.67 2.30 0.02
C LEU A 135 -6.67 1.36 -0.65
N ILE A 136 -6.35 0.06 -0.69
CA ILE A 136 -7.13 -0.97 -1.39
C ILE A 136 -7.61 -1.97 -0.33
N THR A 137 -8.90 -1.92 0.03
CA THR A 137 -9.47 -2.66 1.16
C THR A 137 -10.98 -2.79 1.02
N ASP A 138 -11.56 -3.81 1.64
CA ASP A 138 -13.00 -3.95 1.77
C ASP A 138 -13.58 -3.22 2.99
N VAL A 139 -12.73 -2.60 3.81
CA VAL A 139 -13.09 -1.93 5.08
C VAL A 139 -13.85 -2.89 6.02
N GLY A 140 -13.60 -4.19 5.90
CA GLY A 140 -14.29 -5.24 6.66
C GLY A 140 -13.69 -5.50 8.03
N SER A 141 -12.48 -4.99 8.29
CA SER A 141 -11.75 -5.14 9.56
C SER A 141 -12.04 -4.01 10.54
N GLU A 142 -11.96 -4.30 11.84
CA GLU A 142 -11.98 -3.28 12.88
C GLU A 142 -10.74 -2.38 12.75
N TYR A 143 -10.89 -1.11 13.12
CA TYR A 143 -9.81 -0.12 13.08
C TYR A 143 -9.97 0.84 14.27
N THR A 144 -8.86 1.46 14.65
CA THR A 144 -8.84 2.48 15.69
C THR A 144 -8.99 3.85 15.05
N ASP A 145 -9.92 4.68 15.52
CA ASP A 145 -10.12 6.04 14.99
C ASP A 145 -9.18 7.09 15.61
N ASP A 146 -8.34 6.66 16.55
CA ASP A 146 -7.29 7.45 17.18
C ASP A 146 -6.32 8.01 16.13
N GLY A 147 -6.02 9.30 16.22
CA GLY A 147 -5.03 9.94 15.34
C GLY A 147 -5.50 10.23 13.91
N LEU A 148 -6.74 9.91 13.52
CA LEU A 148 -7.30 10.23 12.20
C LEU A 148 -7.11 11.70 11.79
N GLY A 149 -7.33 12.63 12.73
CA GLY A 149 -7.16 14.07 12.49
C GLY A 149 -5.69 14.44 12.19
N GLU A 150 -4.75 13.79 12.86
CA GLU A 150 -3.32 14.00 12.68
C GLU A 150 -2.84 13.40 11.36
N ILE A 151 -3.35 12.22 10.97
CA ILE A 151 -3.07 11.59 9.68
C ILE A 151 -3.62 12.45 8.54
N ALA A 152 -4.87 12.92 8.64
CA ALA A 152 -5.46 13.81 7.65
C ALA A 152 -4.66 15.12 7.51
N ALA A 153 -4.21 15.70 8.63
CA ALA A 153 -3.33 16.86 8.60
C ALA A 153 -1.98 16.53 7.97
N GLY A 154 -1.36 15.41 8.34
CA GLY A 154 -0.08 14.95 7.80
C GLY A 154 -0.11 14.70 6.30
N LEU A 155 -1.17 14.08 5.78
CA LEU A 155 -1.37 13.87 4.34
C LEU A 155 -1.44 15.22 3.61
N ARG A 156 -2.27 16.15 4.09
CA ARG A 156 -2.44 17.48 3.48
C ARG A 156 -1.16 18.30 3.52
N ASP A 157 -0.53 18.43 4.68
CA ASP A 157 0.64 19.29 4.89
C ASP A 157 1.85 18.76 4.10
N ARG A 158 1.89 17.44 3.87
CA ARG A 158 2.90 16.80 3.01
C ARG A 158 2.45 16.70 1.55
N GLY A 159 1.27 17.17 1.16
CA GLY A 159 0.78 17.08 -0.23
C GLY A 159 0.71 15.65 -0.75
N ILE A 160 0.29 14.70 0.09
CA ILE A 160 0.06 13.29 -0.27
C ILE A 160 -1.42 13.15 -0.62
N GLN A 161 -1.69 12.60 -1.79
CA GLN A 161 -3.04 12.27 -2.23
C GLN A 161 -3.38 10.85 -1.77
N LEU A 162 -4.46 10.71 -1.00
CA LEU A 162 -5.04 9.42 -0.66
C LEU A 162 -6.13 9.07 -1.68
N ILE A 163 -6.05 7.88 -2.25
CA ILE A 163 -7.03 7.31 -3.17
C ILE A 163 -7.53 6.02 -2.54
N VAL A 164 -8.82 5.96 -2.22
CA VAL A 164 -9.47 4.77 -1.66
C VAL A 164 -10.10 3.98 -2.80
N VAL A 165 -9.84 2.67 -2.83
CA VAL A 165 -10.31 1.74 -3.87
C VAL A 165 -11.03 0.58 -3.24
#